data_AF-A0A7W3R6U4-F1
#
_entry.id   AF-A0A7W3R6U4-F1
#
_cell.length_a   1.000
_cell.length_b   1.000
_cell.length_c   1.000
_cell.angle_alpha   90.00
_cell.angle_beta   90.00
_cell.angle_gamma   90.00
#
_symmetry.space_group_name_H-M   'P 1'
#
loop_
_entity.id
_entity.type
_entity.pdbx_description
1 polymer ?
#
loop_
_entity_poly.entity_id
_entity_poly.type
_entity_poly.pdbx_seq_one_letter_code
_entity_poly.pdbx_strand_id
1 'polypeptide(L)' 'MRPLDEEEYLRRLRAEFPLVGFVADIRGGVWIAVQGRSLTVRAANGPELRARLLAALG' A
#
# COMPACT_ATOMS: atom_id res chain seq x y z
N MET A 1 -20.83 -2.35 -0.86
CA MET A 1 -19.78 -1.49 -0.25
C MET A 1 -19.33 -0.53 -1.34
N ARG A 2 -19.45 0.79 -1.16
CA ARG A 2 -18.75 1.74 -2.05
C ARG A 2 -17.26 1.44 -1.92
N PRO A 3 -16.49 1.33 -3.03
CA PRO A 3 -15.05 1.28 -2.89
C PRO A 3 -14.66 2.51 -2.07
N LEU A 4 -13.90 2.30 -0.99
CA LEU A 4 -13.26 3.41 -0.30
C LEU A 4 -12.56 4.25 -1.37
N ASP A 5 -12.73 5.57 -1.35
CA ASP A 5 -11.89 6.45 -2.16
C ASP A 5 -10.45 5.98 -1.96
N GLU A 6 -9.77 5.67 -3.05
CA GLU A 6 -8.47 5.02 -3.02
C GLU A 6 -7.47 5.83 -2.17
N GLU A 7 -7.63 7.15 -2.10
CA GLU A 7 -6.92 8.02 -1.18
C GLU A 7 -7.17 7.71 0.31
N GLU A 8 -8.41 7.40 0.70
CA GLU A 8 -8.72 6.99 2.07
C GLU A 8 -8.06 5.64 2.39
N TYR A 9 -8.02 4.73 1.42
CA TYR A 9 -7.34 3.45 1.59
C TYR A 9 -5.84 3.64 1.80
N LEU A 10 -5.20 4.53 1.03
CA LEU A 10 -3.80 4.89 1.20
C LEU A 10 -3.53 5.50 2.60
N ARG A 11 -4.43 6.35 3.10
CA ARG A 11 -4.31 6.92 4.46
C ARG A 11 -4.37 5.83 5.53
N ARG A 12 -5.27 4.85 5.37
CA ARG A 12 -5.36 3.70 6.29
C ARG A 12 -4.08 2.86 6.28
N LEU A 13 -3.52 2.59 5.10
CA LEU A 13 -2.25 1.87 4.97
C LEU A 13 -1.09 2.59 5.67
N ARG A 14 -1.01 3.91 5.54
CA ARG A 14 0.00 4.73 6.25
C ARG A 14 -0.17 4.66 7.77
N ALA A 15 -1.41 4.60 8.27
CA ALA A 15 -1.68 4.44 9.69
C ALA A 15 -1.38 3.02 10.20
N GLU A 16 -1.65 1.99 9.40
CA GLU A 16 -1.40 0.58 9.74
C GLU A 16 0.10 0.24 9.73
N PHE A 17 0.88 0.85 8.83
CA PHE A 17 2.31 0.61 8.68
C PHE A 17 3.12 1.91 8.73
N PRO A 18 3.32 2.52 9.92
CA PRO A 18 3.95 3.84 10.06
C PRO A 18 5.43 3.89 9.63
N LEU A 19 6.10 2.73 9.56
CA LEU A 19 7.51 2.62 9.15
C LEU A 19 7.69 2.34 7.65
N VAL A 20 6.59 2.26 6.89
CA VAL A 20 6.59 1.95 5.46
C VAL A 20 6.26 3.22 4.68
N GLY A 21 7.09 3.53 3.68
CA GLY A 21 6.83 4.58 2.72
C GLY A 21 5.88 4.09 1.62
N PHE A 22 4.90 4.91 1.24
CA PHE A 22 3.91 4.56 0.22
C PHE A 22 3.87 5.58 -0.91
N VAL A 23 3.98 5.08 -2.14
CA VAL A 23 3.79 5.83 -3.39
C VAL A 23 2.66 5.15 -4.15
N ALA A 24 1.59 5.90 -4.45
CA ALA A 24 0.48 5.39 -5.24
C ALA A 24 0.14 6.38 -6.36
N ASP A 25 0.13 5.88 -7.60
CA ASP A 25 -0.57 6.51 -8.71
C ASP A 25 -1.91 5.80 -8.89
N ILE A 26 -2.92 6.38 -8.26
CA ILE A 26 -4.27 5.85 -8.20
C ILE A 26 -4.89 5.75 -9.60
N ARG A 27 -4.68 6.77 -10.45
CA ARG A 27 -5.23 6.79 -11.81
C ARG A 27 -4.52 5.80 -12.74
N GLY A 28 -3.25 5.55 -12.50
CA GLY A 28 -2.46 4.55 -13.23
C GLY A 28 -2.55 3.13 -12.68
N GLY A 29 -3.25 2.90 -11.56
CA GLY A 29 -3.32 1.58 -10.91
C GLY A 29 -1.96 1.09 -10.41
N VAL A 30 -1.07 2.00 -9.98
CA VAL A 30 0.26 1.65 -9.48
C VAL A 30 0.34 1.96 -8.01
N TRP A 31 0.63 0.93 -7.21
CA TRP A 31 0.78 1.05 -5.77
C TRP A 31 2.12 0.45 -5.35
N ILE A 32 2.92 1.22 -4.61
CA ILE A 32 4.26 0.82 -4.19
C ILE A 32 4.42 1.11 -2.69
N ALA A 33 4.94 0.14 -1.97
CA ALA A 33 5.34 0.25 -0.58
C ALA A 33 6.84 -0.07 -0.44
N VAL A 34 7.54 0.73 0.37
CA VAL A 34 9.00 0.62 0.58
C VAL A 34 9.29 0.67 2.07
N GLN A 35 10.08 -0.28 2.58
CA GLN A 35 10.58 -0.24 3.96
C GLN A 35 12.11 -0.38 3.93
N GLY A 36 12.80 0.74 4.22
CA GLY A 36 14.26 0.81 4.20
C GLY A 36 14.85 0.35 2.85
N ARG A 37 15.98 -0.37 2.92
CA ARG A 37 16.65 -0.96 1.74
C ARG A 37 16.22 -2.40 1.44
N SER A 38 15.44 -3.01 2.32
CA SER A 38 15.22 -4.46 2.30
C SER A 38 13.89 -4.88 1.70
N LEU A 39 12.90 -3.98 1.66
CA LEU A 39 11.56 -4.32 1.19
C LEU A 39 11.06 -3.30 0.17
N THR A 40 10.66 -3.80 -0.99
CA THR A 40 9.92 -3.05 -2.02
C THR A 40 8.81 -3.95 -2.54
N VAL A 41 7.56 -3.52 -2.35
CA VAL A 41 6.37 -4.25 -2.77
C VAL A 41 5.60 -3.39 -3.75
N ARG A 42 5.23 -3.97 -4.89
CA ARG A 42 4.36 -3.33 -5.88
C ARG A 42 3.04 -4.09 -6.00
N ALA A 43 1.96 -3.38 -6.24
CA ALA A 43 0.62 -3.93 -6.44
C ALA A 43 -0.18 -3.09 -7.44
N ALA A 44 -1.26 -3.67 -7.96
CA ALA A 44 -2.21 -2.99 -8.85
C ALA A 44 -3.25 -2.13 -8.10
N ASN A 45 -3.47 -2.40 -6.81
CA ASN A 45 -4.44 -1.68 -5.97
C ASN A 45 -4.07 -1.76 -4.48
N GLY A 46 -4.72 -0.93 -3.66
CA GLY A 46 -4.51 -0.87 -2.22
C GLY A 46 -4.70 -2.20 -1.48
N PRO A 47 -5.80 -2.95 -1.68
CA PRO A 47 -6.02 -4.25 -1.04
C PRO A 47 -4.93 -5.29 -1.33
N GLU A 48 -4.48 -5.37 -2.59
CA GLU A 48 -3.38 -6.26 -2.98
C GLU A 48 -2.07 -5.83 -2.32
N LEU A 49 -1.78 -4.53 -2.27
CA LEU A 49 -0.59 -4.01 -1.59
C LEU A 49 -0.59 -4.40 -0.10
N ARG A 50 -1.74 -4.27 0.56
CA ARG A 50 -1.92 -4.65 1.96
C ARG A 50 -1.63 -6.13 2.19
N ALA A 51 -2.21 -7.01 1.37
CA ALA A 51 -2.01 -8.45 1.49
C ALA A 51 -0.53 -8.83 1.33
N ARG A 52 0.15 -8.22 0.34
CA ARG A 52 1.58 -8.44 0.12
C ARG A 52 2.45 -7.90 1.26
N LEU A 53 2.09 -6.77 1.86
CA LEU A 53 2.78 -6.23 3.03
C LEU A 53 2.63 -7.14 4.24
N LEU A 54 1.42 -7.64 4.51
CA LEU A 54 1.18 -8.59 5.59
C LEU A 54 1.98 -9.87 5.41
N ALA A 55 2.10 -10.39 4.18
CA ALA A 55 2.90 -11.56 3.88
C ALA A 55 4.42 -11.33 3.96
N ALA A 56 4.88 -10.08 3.83
CA ALA A 56 6.31 -9.75 3.88
C ALA A 56 6.79 -9.30 5.27
N LEU A 57 5.88 -8.82 6.12
CA LEU A 57 6.18 -8.30 7.45
C LEU A 57 5.70 -9.23 8.59
N GLY A 58 4.86 -10.21 8.29
CA GLY A 58 4.43 -11.28 9.20
C GLY A 58 5.23 -12.55 8.98
#